data_AF-A0A317UFH5-F1
#
_entry.id   AF-A0A317UFH5-F1
#
_cell.length_a   1.000
_cell.length_b   1.000
_cell.length_c   1.000
_cell.angle_alpha   90.00
_cell.angle_beta   90.00
_cell.angle_gamma   90.00
#
_symmetry.space_group_name_H-M   'P 1'
#
loop_
_entity.id
_entity.type
_entity.pdbx_description
1 polymer ?
#
loop_
_entity_poly.entity_id
_entity_poly.type
_entity_poly.pdbx_seq_one_letter_code
_entity_poly.pdbx_strand_id
1 'polypeptide(L)'
;MLTRNKKLKDYGIPAEDIEKLNTMLKDFPAEYGYLLSGAALSACPENTVIADMVIENILHRKSYRKISKERYIPMNPKDFYGYRRKTVAVLYERMRLLGVWEE
;
A
#
# COMPACT_ATOMS: atom_id res chain seq x y z
N MET A 1 12.70 -13.64 -1.83
CA MET A 1 11.26 -13.92 -1.62
C MET A 1 10.42 -13.06 -2.57
N LEU A 2 9.50 -13.67 -3.33
CA LEU A 2 8.63 -12.92 -4.26
C LEU A 2 7.73 -11.92 -3.50
N THR A 3 7.50 -10.73 -4.07
CA THR A 3 6.69 -9.65 -3.48
C THR A 3 5.33 -10.14 -2.96
N ARG A 4 4.68 -11.03 -3.72
CA ARG A 4 3.39 -11.65 -3.38
C ARG A 4 3.38 -12.47 -2.08
N ASN A 5 4.53 -12.92 -1.61
CA ASN A 5 4.67 -13.74 -0.40
C ASN A 5 5.18 -12.94 0.80
N LYS A 6 5.74 -11.73 0.59
CA LYS A 6 6.24 -10.88 1.68
C LYS A 6 5.09 -10.34 2.52
N LYS A 7 5.22 -10.43 3.84
CA LYS A 7 4.41 -9.78 4.87
C LYS A 7 5.06 -8.47 5.30
N LEU A 8 4.33 -7.63 6.05
CA LEU A 8 4.86 -6.34 6.53
C LEU A 8 6.11 -6.50 7.41
N LYS A 9 6.14 -7.52 8.28
CA LYS A 9 7.32 -7.87 9.08
C LYS A 9 8.56 -8.21 8.24
N ASP A 10 8.38 -8.73 7.03
CA ASP A 10 9.48 -9.08 6.12
C ASP A 10 10.10 -7.83 5.47
N TYR A 11 9.51 -6.65 5.70
CA TYR A 11 10.06 -5.34 5.37
C TYR A 11 10.71 -4.64 6.57
N GLY A 12 10.83 -5.34 7.72
CA GLY A 12 11.47 -4.79 8.92
C GLY A 12 10.59 -3.90 9.78
N ILE A 13 9.28 -3.87 9.54
CA ILE A 13 8.33 -3.08 10.34
C ILE A 13 8.08 -3.78 11.69
N PRO A 14 8.28 -3.10 12.83
CA PRO A 14 7.97 -3.63 14.16
C PRO A 14 6.49 -4.05 14.30
N ALA A 15 6.21 -5.02 15.17
CA ALA A 15 4.84 -5.50 15.38
C ALA A 15 3.88 -4.40 15.87
N GLU A 16 4.35 -3.56 16.80
CA GLU A 16 3.58 -2.43 17.34
C GLU A 16 3.22 -1.43 16.25
N ASP A 17 4.19 -1.09 15.39
CA ASP A 17 3.97 -0.22 14.24
C ASP A 17 3.03 -0.85 13.20
N ILE A 18 3.06 -2.17 13.00
CA ILE A 18 2.11 -2.85 12.11
C ILE A 18 0.67 -2.66 12.61
N GLU A 19 0.43 -2.70 13.92
CA GLU A 19 -0.90 -2.48 14.49
C GLU A 19 -1.36 -1.03 14.33
N LYS A 20 -0.51 -0.07 14.68
CA LYS A 20 -0.73 1.36 14.44
C LYS A 20 -1.02 1.64 12.96
N LEU A 21 -0.21 1.09 12.06
CA LEU A 21 -0.31 1.27 10.61
C LEU A 21 -1.59 0.69 10.04
N ASN A 22 -1.99 -0.50 10.48
CA ASN A 22 -3.26 -1.09 10.08
C ASN A 22 -4.46 -0.27 10.57
N THR A 23 -4.34 0.40 11.71
CA THR A 23 -5.38 1.30 12.24
C THR A 23 -5.51 2.54 11.37
N MET A 24 -4.38 3.21 11.06
CA MET A 24 -4.34 4.35 10.15
C MET A 24 -4.88 3.99 8.75
N LEU A 25 -4.54 2.82 8.20
CA LEU A 25 -5.03 2.40 6.88
C LEU A 25 -6.54 2.13 6.82
N LYS A 26 -7.25 1.98 7.95
CA LYS A 26 -8.71 1.85 7.96
C LYS A 26 -9.42 3.18 7.70
N ASP A 27 -8.81 4.27 8.13
CA ASP A 27 -9.28 5.64 7.96
C ASP A 27 -8.10 6.52 7.58
N PHE A 28 -7.66 6.35 6.33
CA PHE A 28 -6.41 6.91 5.86
C PHE A 28 -6.50 8.45 5.79
N PRO A 29 -5.62 9.20 6.47
CA PRO A 29 -5.68 10.65 6.45
C PRO A 29 -5.43 11.21 5.05
N ALA A 30 -6.35 12.04 4.56
CA ALA A 30 -6.28 12.58 3.21
C ALA A 30 -5.03 13.45 2.97
N GLU A 31 -4.50 14.08 4.02
CA GLU A 31 -3.27 14.87 4.00
C GLU A 31 -2.04 14.06 3.57
N TYR A 32 -2.00 12.75 3.84
CA TYR A 32 -0.92 11.85 3.42
C TYR A 32 -1.15 11.24 2.04
N GLY A 33 -2.17 11.70 1.29
CA GLY A 33 -2.48 11.21 -0.05
C GLY A 33 -1.29 11.33 -1.02
N TYR A 34 -0.51 12.42 -0.93
CA TYR A 34 0.69 12.59 -1.75
C TYR A 34 1.78 11.56 -1.41
N LEU A 35 1.97 11.24 -0.12
CA LEU A 35 2.91 10.20 0.33
C LEU A 35 2.48 8.83 -0.16
N LEU A 36 1.20 8.52 -0.07
CA LEU A 36 0.63 7.27 -0.56
C LEU A 36 0.84 7.12 -2.07
N SER A 37 0.54 8.17 -2.84
CA SER A 37 0.74 8.19 -4.29
C SER A 37 2.20 7.96 -4.66
N GLY A 38 3.12 8.69 -4.03
CA GLY A 38 4.54 8.51 -4.26
C GLY A 38 5.03 7.11 -3.84
N ALA A 39 4.49 6.55 -2.75
CA ALA A 39 4.86 5.22 -2.28
C ALA A 39 4.36 4.13 -3.25
N ALA A 40 3.15 4.29 -3.79
CA ALA A 40 2.58 3.38 -4.77
C ALA A 40 3.37 3.38 -6.08
N LEU A 41 3.77 4.56 -6.57
CA LEU A 41 4.60 4.71 -7.76
C LEU A 41 5.97 4.02 -7.61
N SER A 42 6.61 4.13 -6.44
CA SER A 42 7.88 3.44 -6.19
C SER A 42 7.74 1.93 -5.93
N ALA A 43 6.57 1.49 -5.44
CA ALA A 43 6.35 0.10 -5.09
C ALA A 43 5.89 -0.76 -6.28
N CYS A 44 5.02 -0.21 -7.12
CA CYS A 44 4.36 -0.91 -8.23
C CYS A 44 5.22 -0.92 -9.50
N PRO A 45 4.88 -1.77 -10.50
CA PRO A 45 5.56 -1.75 -11.79
C PRO A 45 5.35 -0.41 -12.51
N GLU A 46 6.43 0.16 -13.03
CA GLU A 46 6.40 1.38 -13.83
C GLU A 46 5.57 1.19 -15.11
N ASN A 47 5.01 2.30 -15.63
CA ASN A 47 4.17 2.30 -16.84
C ASN A 47 2.94 1.38 -16.75
N THR A 48 2.40 1.16 -15.54
CA THR A 48 1.17 0.40 -15.31
C THR A 48 0.16 1.15 -14.44
N VAL A 49 -1.13 0.82 -14.62
CA VAL A 49 -2.25 1.34 -13.82
C VAL A 49 -2.33 0.76 -12.41
N ILE A 50 -1.38 -0.09 -12.02
CA ILE A 50 -1.42 -0.82 -10.75
C ILE A 50 -1.26 0.11 -9.55
N ALA A 51 -0.41 1.14 -9.67
CA ALA A 51 -0.25 2.15 -8.63
C ALA A 51 -1.60 2.80 -8.31
N ASP A 52 -2.31 3.29 -9.33
CA ASP A 52 -3.63 3.92 -9.18
C ASP A 52 -4.65 2.99 -8.53
N MET A 53 -4.68 1.72 -8.94
CA MET A 53 -5.59 0.72 -8.37
C MET A 53 -5.25 0.38 -6.91
N VAL A 54 -3.97 0.36 -6.54
CA VAL A 54 -3.55 0.18 -5.14
C VAL A 54 -3.91 1.40 -4.29
N ILE A 55 -3.73 2.61 -4.83
CA ILE A 55 -4.15 3.85 -4.18
C ILE A 55 -5.67 3.84 -3.95
N GLU A 56 -6.45 3.50 -4.97
CA GLU A 56 -7.91 3.38 -4.88
C GLU A 56 -8.34 2.30 -3.88
N ASN A 57 -7.62 1.17 -3.82
CA ASN A 57 -7.87 0.14 -2.81
C ASN A 57 -7.67 0.65 -1.38
N ILE A 58 -6.65 1.47 -1.14
CA ILE A 58 -6.30 1.99 0.19
C ILE A 58 -7.23 3.14 0.56
N LEU A 59 -7.34 4.18 -0.28
CA LEU A 59 -8.13 5.39 0.01
C LEU A 59 -9.63 5.11 0.09
N HIS A 60 -10.16 4.33 -0.86
CA HIS A 60 -11.61 4.11 -0.97
C HIS A 60 -12.06 2.77 -0.40
N ARG A 61 -11.14 2.01 0.21
CA ARG A 61 -11.39 0.68 0.77
C ARG A 61 -12.04 -0.29 -0.22
N LYS A 62 -11.88 -0.06 -1.53
CA LYS A 62 -12.44 -0.92 -2.57
C LYS A 62 -11.63 -2.21 -2.66
N SER A 63 -12.27 -3.36 -2.49
CA SER A 63 -11.59 -4.65 -2.67
C SER A 63 -11.13 -4.85 -4.12
N TYR A 64 -10.15 -5.74 -4.34
CA TYR A 64 -9.73 -6.13 -5.69
C TYR A 64 -10.93 -6.48 -6.58
N ARG A 65 -11.88 -7.27 -6.05
CA ARG A 65 -13.08 -7.69 -6.79
C ARG A 65 -13.99 -6.52 -7.17
N LYS A 66 -14.06 -5.48 -6.36
CA LYS A 66 -14.85 -4.29 -6.67
C LYS A 66 -14.18 -3.47 -7.77
N ILE A 67 -12.87 -3.22 -7.64
CA ILE A 67 -12.08 -2.53 -8.65
C ILE A 67 -12.12 -3.31 -9.97
N SER A 68 -11.98 -4.64 -9.95
CA SER A 68 -11.96 -5.48 -11.15
C SER A 68 -13.28 -5.51 -11.93
N LYS A 69 -14.40 -5.15 -11.29
CA LYS A 69 -15.71 -5.00 -11.96
C LYS A 69 -15.83 -3.66 -12.69
N GLU A 70 -15.14 -2.63 -12.17
CA GLU A 70 -15.17 -1.29 -12.72
C GLU A 70 -14.08 -1.09 -13.78
N ARG A 71 -12.92 -1.75 -13.62
CA ARG A 71 -11.75 -1.64 -14.50
C ARG A 71 -10.99 -2.97 -14.56
N TYR A 72 -10.44 -3.31 -15.72
CA TYR A 72 -9.58 -4.48 -15.85
C TYR A 72 -8.29 -4.32 -15.04
N ILE A 73 -7.92 -5.32 -14.23
CA ILE A 73 -6.67 -5.35 -13.45
C ILE A 73 -5.73 -6.39 -14.09
N PRO A 74 -4.57 -5.99 -14.64
CA PRO A 74 -3.68 -6.88 -15.39
C PRO A 74 -2.80 -7.77 -14.48
N MET A 75 -3.35 -8.28 -13.37
CA MET A 75 -2.67 -9.22 -12.48
C MET A 75 -3.67 -9.96 -11.60
N ASN A 76 -3.27 -11.12 -11.09
CA ASN A 76 -4.11 -11.85 -10.14
C ASN A 76 -4.19 -11.13 -8.77
N PRO A 77 -5.20 -11.45 -7.94
CA PRO A 77 -5.37 -10.82 -6.64
C PRO A 77 -4.16 -10.98 -5.70
N LYS A 78 -3.45 -12.12 -5.77
CA LYS A 78 -2.33 -12.41 -4.88
C LYS A 78 -1.16 -11.45 -5.14
N ASP A 79 -0.88 -11.19 -6.41
CA ASP A 79 0.15 -10.24 -6.83
C ASP A 79 -0.28 -8.81 -6.51
N PHE A 80 -1.54 -8.46 -6.75
CA PHE A 80 -2.11 -7.16 -6.38
C PHE A 80 -1.94 -6.85 -4.89
N TYR A 81 -2.34 -7.77 -4.02
CA TYR A 81 -2.16 -7.59 -2.57
C TYR A 81 -0.68 -7.65 -2.14
N GLY A 82 0.18 -8.27 -2.94
CA GLY A 82 1.64 -8.17 -2.79
C GLY A 82 2.13 -6.74 -2.97
N TYR A 83 1.74 -6.10 -4.07
CA TYR A 83 2.07 -4.70 -4.32
C TYR A 83 1.46 -3.76 -3.29
N ARG A 84 0.20 -3.99 -2.88
CA ARG A 84 -0.40 -3.26 -1.75
C ARG A 84 0.47 -3.30 -0.49
N ARG A 85 0.97 -4.48 -0.09
CA ARG A 85 1.84 -4.60 1.10
C ARG A 85 3.18 -3.89 0.90
N LYS A 86 3.76 -3.96 -0.31
CA LYS A 86 4.98 -3.21 -0.63
C LYS A 86 4.75 -1.70 -0.56
N THR A 87 3.64 -1.20 -1.11
CA THR A 87 3.24 0.22 -1.03
C THR A 87 3.12 0.67 0.43
N VAL A 88 2.44 -0.12 1.27
CA VAL A 88 2.31 0.18 2.70
C VAL A 88 3.66 0.22 3.41
N ALA A 89 4.59 -0.68 3.07
CA ALA A 89 5.93 -0.67 3.64
C ALA A 89 6.75 0.56 3.21
N VAL A 90 6.68 0.95 1.93
CA VAL A 90 7.35 2.16 1.42
C VAL A 90 6.74 3.42 2.04
N LEU A 91 5.42 3.45 2.22
CA LEU A 91 4.74 4.55 2.89
C LEU A 91 5.23 4.70 4.33
N TYR A 92 5.23 3.62 5.11
CA TYR A 92 5.71 3.62 6.49
C TYR A 92 7.15 4.16 6.59
N GLU A 93 8.05 3.68 5.74
CA GLU A 93 9.43 4.15 5.74
C GLU A 93 9.54 5.65 5.43
N ARG A 94 8.74 6.16 4.49
CA ARG A 94 8.70 7.60 4.20
C ARG A 94 8.15 8.40 5.36
N MET A 95 7.10 7.92 6.02
CA MET A 95 6.53 8.59 7.19
C MET A 95 7.55 8.68 8.33
N ARG A 96 8.32 7.61 8.57
CA ARG A 96 9.43 7.65 9.53
C ARG A 96 10.53 8.63 9.14
N LEU A 97 10.99 8.60 7.88
CA LEU A 97 12.05 9.50 7.40
C LEU A 97 11.65 10.98 7.46
N LEU A 98 10.36 11.27 7.32
CA LEU A 98 9.81 12.63 7.44
C LEU A 98 9.47 13.02 8.89
N GLY A 99 9.64 12.11 9.86
CA GLY A 99 9.33 12.37 11.26
C GLY A 99 7.83 12.54 11.54
N VAL A 100 6.96 12.08 10.65
CA VAL A 100 5.48 12.15 10.80
C VAL A 100 4.89 10.84 11.36
N TRP A 101 5.73 9.82 11.55
CA TRP A 101 5.34 8.61 12.25
C TRP A 101 5.68 8.76 13.74
N GLU A 102 4.66 8.85 14.59
CA GLU A 102 4.84 8.93 16.04
C GLU A 102 5.24 7.57 16.62
N GLU A 103 6.35 7.54 17.37
CA GLU A 103 6.87 6.34 18.06
C GLU A 103 5.88 5.74 19.06
#